data_AF-A0AA36H5F2-F1
#
_entry.id   AF-A0AA36H5F2-F1
#
_cell.length_a   1.000
_cell.length_b   1.000
_cell.length_c   1.000
_cell.angle_alpha   90.00
_cell.angle_beta   90.00
_cell.angle_gamma   90.00
#
_symmetry.space_group_name_H-M   'P 1'
#
loop_
_entity.id
_entity.type
_entity.pdbx_description
1 polymer ?
#
loop_
_entity_poly.entity_id
_entity_poly.type
_entity_poly.pdbx_seq_one_letter_code
_entity_poly.pdbx_strand_id
1 'polypeptide(L)'
;MERRYQRKIAVENTDALNPLSAVQQGRIANARDTSHSEDRKRRPSEQRTTDRLNLKRFQPQTMSVDRFVPAPLPRWERLLCWAVWIFHSAAAFYIAFRVSRGHLRPWIQNWLTESSYLSGYEVDLSDNEWEHFRNTVSHMILDYSLHSIMYFLVIRFVETKWTKIILISGALLLQVHLTSLTCVSILFAFAVIVTSLSIVTRNIAVPWILCISFVLKASDYLPFTMDGHIYYCEFNVYLYGAIKILNFSLYMCQNKDKKYKDIWQDHLLYLTYLPYSMTLIVLFDDFLMQLQRRLASPDSYNNLVNLRWTAYFGARLIFWFFVLEFILHFIYVHSIFSSPFAVIHRLGPYETCAVAYVIGQLFHLKYVVLFGTPAFFAYLDGMLPPPPPICISRVSRYSRMWRHFDVGLYRFLRDQVYIPLLRPKLPTTLAILRELTTFAGCPYQP
;
A
#
# COMPACT_ATOMS: atom_id res chain seq x y z
N MET A 1 16.34 13.93 -2.81
CA MET A 1 15.27 14.32 -3.75
C MET A 1 13.89 13.89 -3.23
N GLU A 2 13.71 12.62 -2.85
CA GLU A 2 12.49 12.04 -2.25
C GLU A 2 11.94 12.77 -1.01
N ARG A 3 12.80 13.22 -0.06
CA ARG A 3 12.36 14.03 1.09
C ARG A 3 11.88 15.44 0.72
N ARG A 4 12.37 16.02 -0.38
CA ARG A 4 11.90 17.32 -0.88
C ARG A 4 10.56 17.16 -1.60
N TYR A 5 10.36 16.04 -2.30
CA TYR A 5 9.09 15.69 -2.94
C TYR A 5 7.97 15.41 -1.91
N GLN A 6 8.27 14.63 -0.87
CA GLN A 6 7.33 14.36 0.23
C GLN A 6 6.97 15.64 1.03
N ARG A 7 7.91 16.58 1.18
CA ARG A 7 7.60 17.90 1.77
C ARG A 7 6.71 18.75 0.87
N LYS A 8 6.92 18.72 -0.45
CA LYS A 8 6.12 19.51 -1.40
C LYS A 8 4.65 19.05 -1.41
N ILE A 9 4.43 17.74 -1.40
CA ILE A 9 3.09 17.12 -1.27
C ILE A 9 2.43 17.44 0.08
N ALA A 10 3.20 17.44 1.17
CA ALA A 10 2.66 17.78 2.48
C ALA A 10 2.18 19.24 2.54
N VAL A 11 2.92 20.18 1.92
CA VAL A 11 2.57 21.60 1.86
C VAL A 11 1.34 21.83 0.98
N GLU A 12 1.29 21.25 -0.22
CA GLU A 12 0.14 21.37 -1.14
C GLU A 12 -1.16 20.79 -0.54
N ASN A 13 -1.08 19.72 0.25
CA ASN A 13 -2.23 19.17 0.96
C ASN A 13 -2.70 20.01 2.14
N THR A 14 -1.84 20.88 2.70
CA THR A 14 -2.25 21.77 3.81
C THR A 14 -3.02 22.97 3.29
N ASP A 15 -2.67 23.46 2.10
CA ASP A 15 -3.33 24.62 1.47
C ASP A 15 -4.72 24.26 0.89
N ALA A 16 -4.95 23.01 0.52
CA ALA A 16 -6.25 22.53 0.04
C ALA A 16 -7.30 22.32 1.16
N LEU A 17 -6.89 22.32 2.44
CA LEU A 17 -7.75 22.01 3.58
C LEU A 17 -8.27 23.24 4.34
N ASN A 18 -8.01 24.46 3.86
CA ASN A 18 -8.37 25.69 4.57
C ASN A 18 -9.10 26.72 3.67
N PRO A 19 -10.41 26.55 3.41
CA PRO A 19 -11.17 27.49 2.58
C PRO A 19 -11.46 28.86 3.25
N LEU A 20 -10.91 29.13 4.44
CA LEU A 20 -11.13 30.37 5.20
C LEU A 20 -9.93 31.33 5.22
N SER A 21 -8.77 30.97 4.69
CA SER A 21 -7.60 31.88 4.61
C SER A 21 -7.51 32.67 3.30
N ALA A 22 -8.22 32.25 2.24
CA ALA A 22 -8.15 32.87 0.91
C ALA A 22 -8.98 34.15 0.75
N VAL A 23 -9.83 34.51 1.72
CA VAL A 23 -10.68 35.72 1.67
C VAL A 23 -10.04 36.93 2.36
N GLN A 24 -8.92 36.75 3.08
CA GLN A 24 -8.27 37.83 3.85
C GLN A 24 -6.95 38.35 3.26
N GLN A 25 -6.50 37.82 2.12
CA GLN A 25 -5.29 38.27 1.42
C GLN A 25 -5.57 38.96 0.07
N GLY A 26 -6.83 39.26 -0.25
CA GLY A 26 -7.24 39.90 -1.51
C GLY A 26 -7.64 41.38 -1.43
N ARG A 27 -7.37 42.08 -0.32
CA ARG A 27 -7.69 43.52 -0.17
C ARG A 27 -6.63 44.28 0.65
N ILE A 28 -5.37 44.25 0.22
CA ILE A 28 -4.39 45.26 0.60
C ILE A 28 -3.54 45.58 -0.64
N ALA A 29 -4.12 46.32 -1.56
CA ALA A 29 -3.40 47.10 -2.56
C ALA A 29 -4.30 48.27 -2.97
N ASN A 30 -3.72 49.47 -3.00
CA ASN A 30 -4.30 50.77 -3.34
C ASN A 30 -5.10 51.48 -2.25
N ALA A 31 -4.42 52.40 -1.54
CA ALA A 31 -4.70 53.84 -1.65
C ALA A 31 -3.85 54.59 -0.61
N ARG A 32 -2.90 55.39 -1.10
CA ARG A 32 -2.27 56.48 -0.35
C ARG A 32 -3.07 57.76 -0.61
N ASP A 33 -3.14 58.56 0.45
CA ASP A 33 -3.32 60.01 0.50
C ASP A 33 -4.65 60.60 0.01
N THR A 34 -5.47 61.09 0.94
CA THR A 34 -5.46 62.52 1.34
C THR A 34 -6.51 62.85 2.42
N SER A 35 -6.13 63.84 3.23
CA SER A 35 -6.81 64.55 4.31
C SER A 35 -8.29 64.94 4.14
N HIS A 36 -9.08 64.87 5.22
CA HIS A 36 -9.73 66.06 5.81
C HIS A 36 -10.38 65.79 7.19
N SER A 37 -10.24 66.80 8.05
CA SER A 37 -10.85 67.01 9.36
C SER A 37 -12.37 67.17 9.31
N GLU A 38 -13.10 66.75 10.36
CA GLU A 38 -14.02 67.63 11.10
C GLU A 38 -14.60 66.96 12.36
N ASP A 39 -15.09 67.82 13.24
CA ASP A 39 -15.19 67.75 14.69
C ASP A 39 -16.66 67.94 15.12
N ARG A 40 -17.22 67.15 16.06
CA ARG A 40 -18.22 67.59 17.08
C ARG A 40 -18.85 66.50 17.96
N LYS A 41 -18.49 66.58 19.25
CA LYS A 41 -19.33 66.81 20.47
C LYS A 41 -20.48 65.87 20.92
N ARG A 42 -20.24 65.28 22.13
CA ARG A 42 -21.01 65.26 23.41
C ARG A 42 -22.45 64.65 23.41
N ARG A 43 -22.89 63.76 24.31
CA ARG A 43 -22.90 63.76 25.81
C ARG A 43 -23.23 62.35 26.39
N PRO A 44 -23.10 62.15 27.73
CA PRO A 44 -23.05 60.85 28.42
C PRO A 44 -24.29 60.53 29.29
N SER A 45 -24.51 59.26 29.64
CA SER A 45 -25.08 58.84 30.95
C SER A 45 -25.19 57.31 31.10
N GLU A 46 -24.74 56.83 32.26
CA GLU A 46 -25.28 55.69 33.05
C GLU A 46 -25.21 54.26 32.49
N GLN A 47 -24.44 53.37 33.14
CA GLN A 47 -24.97 52.43 34.16
C GLN A 47 -23.94 51.36 34.60
N ARG A 48 -23.90 51.20 35.93
CA ARG A 48 -23.75 49.96 36.72
C ARG A 48 -22.52 49.08 36.51
N THR A 49 -21.64 49.20 37.50
CA THR A 49 -20.93 48.12 38.19
C THR A 49 -21.72 46.80 38.25
N THR A 50 -21.14 45.76 37.66
CA THR A 50 -21.33 44.36 38.08
C THR A 50 -19.99 43.64 38.03
N ASP A 51 -19.70 42.96 39.13
CA ASP A 51 -18.47 42.24 39.45
C ASP A 51 -18.06 41.25 38.36
N ARG A 52 -16.89 41.49 37.75
CA ARG A 52 -16.21 40.49 36.93
C ARG A 52 -15.39 39.57 37.84
N LEU A 53 -16.03 38.45 38.20
CA LEU A 53 -15.38 37.23 38.64
C LEU A 53 -14.19 36.89 37.72
N ASN A 54 -12.99 36.93 38.31
CA ASN A 54 -11.75 36.46 37.73
C ASN A 54 -11.81 34.93 37.50
N LEU A 55 -12.42 34.50 36.39
CA LEU A 55 -12.13 33.19 35.81
C LEU A 55 -10.84 33.29 35.00
N LYS A 56 -9.71 33.08 35.69
CA LYS A 56 -8.45 32.68 35.05
C LYS A 56 -8.77 31.49 34.14
N ARG A 57 -8.73 31.71 32.82
CA ARG A 57 -8.67 30.64 31.82
C ARG A 57 -7.52 29.72 32.21
N PHE A 58 -7.84 28.51 32.65
CA PHE A 58 -6.94 27.37 32.58
C PHE A 58 -6.67 27.15 31.09
N GLN A 59 -5.61 27.77 30.57
CA GLN A 59 -4.99 27.27 29.36
C GLN A 59 -4.41 25.90 29.73
N PRO A 60 -4.79 24.81 29.06
CA PRO A 60 -4.05 23.57 29.23
C PRO A 60 -2.62 23.88 28.81
N GLN A 61 -1.69 23.83 29.76
CA GLN A 61 -0.27 23.82 29.45
C GLN A 61 -0.06 22.65 28.49
N THR A 62 0.11 22.95 27.21
CA THR A 62 0.70 22.02 26.28
C THR A 62 2.10 21.76 26.81
N MET A 63 2.27 20.70 27.60
CA MET A 63 3.60 20.14 27.83
C MET A 63 4.13 19.79 26.45
N SER A 64 5.00 20.64 25.90
CA SER A 64 5.88 20.23 24.81
C SER A 64 6.75 19.16 25.42
N VAL A 65 6.36 17.90 25.25
CA VAL A 65 7.27 16.79 25.48
C VAL A 65 8.41 17.04 24.49
N ASP A 66 9.51 17.61 24.99
CA ASP A 66 10.75 17.77 24.26
C ASP A 66 11.13 16.38 23.79
N ARG A 67 10.77 16.09 22.54
CA ARG A 67 11.00 14.80 21.95
C ARG A 67 12.51 14.74 21.78
N PHE A 68 13.19 13.96 22.63
CA PHE A 68 14.63 13.79 22.55
C PHE A 68 15.00 13.43 21.10
N VAL A 69 15.57 14.39 20.39
CA VAL A 69 16.13 14.18 19.06
C VAL A 69 17.62 13.93 19.29
N PRO A 70 18.10 12.68 19.22
CA PRO A 70 19.51 12.41 19.40
C PRO A 70 20.33 13.24 18.41
N ALA A 71 21.40 13.84 18.90
CA ALA A 71 22.35 14.57 18.06
C ALA A 71 22.86 13.65 16.95
N PRO A 72 23.03 14.14 15.71
CA PRO A 72 23.52 13.31 14.62
C PRO A 72 24.96 12.86 14.92
N LEU A 73 25.22 11.55 14.82
CA LEU A 73 26.56 10.97 15.00
C LEU A 73 27.61 11.73 14.15
N PRO A 74 28.83 11.95 14.66
CA PRO A 74 29.96 12.49 13.90
C PRO A 74 30.16 11.78 12.55
N ARG A 75 30.75 12.48 11.57
CA ARG A 75 30.94 11.94 10.21
C ARG A 75 31.71 10.62 10.22
N TRP A 76 32.75 10.50 11.05
CA TRP A 76 33.59 9.32 11.15
C TRP A 76 32.85 8.12 11.76
N GLU A 77 32.06 8.33 12.81
CA GLU A 77 31.22 7.27 13.39
C GLU A 77 30.20 6.76 12.38
N ARG A 78 29.56 7.67 11.63
CA ARG A 78 28.64 7.25 10.56
C ARG A 78 29.35 6.45 9.48
N LEU A 79 30.55 6.87 9.07
CA LEU A 79 31.35 6.16 8.07
C LEU A 79 31.73 4.77 8.58
N LEU A 80 32.18 4.67 9.84
CA LEU A 80 32.51 3.39 10.48
C LEU A 80 31.28 2.48 10.55
N CYS A 81 30.11 2.99 10.99
CA CYS A 81 28.87 2.22 11.01
C CYS A 81 28.50 1.70 9.61
N TRP A 82 28.63 2.54 8.57
CA TRP A 82 28.39 2.10 7.19
C TRP A 82 29.40 1.05 6.74
N ALA A 83 30.68 1.24 7.03
CA ALA A 83 31.73 0.28 6.66
C ALA A 83 31.49 -1.08 7.34
N VAL A 84 31.21 -1.08 8.65
CA VAL A 84 30.88 -2.29 9.42
C VAL A 84 29.64 -2.97 8.84
N TRP A 85 28.56 -2.22 8.57
CA TRP A 85 27.33 -2.77 8.02
C TRP A 85 27.52 -3.35 6.61
N ILE A 86 28.24 -2.65 5.72
CA ILE A 86 28.56 -3.13 4.38
C ILE A 86 29.40 -4.40 4.46
N PHE A 87 30.43 -4.41 5.31
CA PHE A 87 31.29 -5.57 5.51
C PHE A 87 30.49 -6.80 5.97
N HIS A 88 29.65 -6.65 7.01
CA HIS A 88 28.85 -7.77 7.51
C HIS A 88 27.77 -8.21 6.50
N SER A 89 27.18 -7.27 5.76
CA SER A 89 26.24 -7.61 4.69
C SER A 89 26.94 -8.41 3.59
N ALA A 90 28.08 -7.94 3.09
CA ALA A 90 28.85 -8.63 2.06
C ALA A 90 29.34 -10.01 2.56
N ALA A 91 29.79 -10.09 3.82
CA ALA A 91 30.18 -11.35 4.45
C ALA A 91 28.99 -12.32 4.55
N ALA A 92 27.79 -11.84 4.89
CA ALA A 92 26.59 -12.68 4.92
C ALA A 92 26.24 -13.25 3.53
N PHE A 93 26.29 -12.42 2.48
CA PHE A 93 26.09 -12.89 1.10
C PHE A 93 27.17 -13.89 0.68
N TYR A 94 28.44 -13.65 1.02
CA TYR A 94 29.53 -14.56 0.73
C TYR A 94 29.41 -15.90 1.48
N ILE A 95 29.04 -15.88 2.76
CA ILE A 95 28.79 -17.08 3.56
C ILE A 95 27.61 -17.86 2.97
N ALA A 96 26.50 -17.19 2.66
CA ALA A 96 25.33 -17.83 2.05
C ALA A 96 25.70 -18.51 0.71
N PHE A 97 26.47 -17.83 -0.14
CA PHE A 97 27.03 -18.40 -1.37
C PHE A 97 27.88 -19.65 -1.11
N ARG A 98 28.83 -19.56 -0.16
CA ARG A 98 29.71 -20.69 0.18
C ARG A 98 28.94 -21.89 0.72
N VAL A 99 27.94 -21.64 1.56
CA VAL A 99 27.11 -22.68 2.16
C VAL A 99 26.26 -23.36 1.10
N SER A 100 25.56 -22.58 0.28
CA SER A 100 24.67 -23.10 -0.77
C SER A 100 25.42 -23.83 -1.89
N ARG A 101 26.66 -23.43 -2.19
CA ARG A 101 27.53 -24.09 -3.20
C ARG A 101 28.50 -25.12 -2.60
N GLY A 102 28.60 -25.19 -1.28
CA GLY A 102 29.57 -26.01 -0.56
C GLY A 102 28.90 -27.21 0.11
N HIS A 103 28.98 -27.29 1.43
CA HIS A 103 28.62 -28.51 2.16
C HIS A 103 27.10 -28.82 2.14
N LEU A 104 26.22 -27.84 1.93
CA LEU A 104 24.78 -28.07 1.79
C LEU A 104 24.34 -28.40 0.37
N ARG A 105 25.20 -28.19 -0.63
CA ARG A 105 24.89 -28.38 -2.04
C ARG A 105 24.26 -29.76 -2.37
N PRO A 106 24.78 -30.90 -1.87
CA PRO A 106 24.20 -32.21 -2.19
C PRO A 106 22.77 -32.40 -1.68
N TRP A 107 22.38 -31.65 -0.64
CA TRP A 107 21.06 -31.77 -0.01
C TRP A 107 19.99 -30.93 -0.70
N ILE A 108 20.39 -29.86 -1.37
CA ILE A 108 19.48 -28.89 -2.00
C ILE A 108 19.38 -29.06 -3.52
N GLN A 109 20.29 -29.82 -4.15
CA GLN A 109 20.35 -30.01 -5.60
C GLN A 109 19.00 -30.37 -6.23
N ASN A 110 18.20 -31.21 -5.54
CA ASN A 110 16.92 -31.69 -6.06
C ASN A 110 15.84 -30.60 -6.17
N TRP A 111 16.03 -29.43 -5.56
CA TRP A 111 15.11 -28.29 -5.70
C TRP A 111 15.61 -27.23 -6.67
N LEU A 112 16.79 -27.42 -7.25
CA LEU A 112 17.34 -26.48 -8.21
C LEU A 112 16.86 -26.82 -9.61
N THR A 113 16.58 -25.78 -10.38
CA THR A 113 16.08 -25.91 -11.75
C THR A 113 17.17 -25.48 -12.71
N GLU A 114 17.23 -26.11 -13.89
CA GLU A 114 18.10 -25.63 -14.96
C GLU A 114 17.64 -24.24 -15.40
N SER A 115 18.61 -23.35 -15.58
CA SER A 115 18.33 -21.98 -15.96
C SER A 115 17.87 -21.91 -17.42
N SER A 116 16.77 -21.20 -17.66
CA SER A 116 16.26 -20.91 -19.01
C SER A 116 17.06 -19.83 -19.75
N TYR A 117 17.93 -19.09 -19.06
CA TYR A 117 18.70 -17.97 -19.62
C TYR A 117 20.11 -18.38 -20.05
N LEU A 118 20.75 -19.24 -19.27
CA LEU A 118 22.13 -19.67 -19.39
C LEU A 118 22.21 -21.19 -19.33
N SER A 119 22.70 -21.81 -20.39
CA SER A 119 22.93 -23.26 -20.44
C SER A 119 24.02 -23.67 -19.46
N GLY A 120 23.80 -24.77 -18.72
CA GLY A 120 24.73 -25.30 -17.72
C GLY A 120 24.73 -24.57 -16.38
N TYR A 121 23.85 -23.58 -16.20
CA TYR A 121 23.62 -22.92 -14.92
C TYR A 121 22.30 -23.42 -14.31
N GLU A 122 22.22 -23.30 -12.99
CA GLU A 122 21.02 -23.60 -12.23
C GLU A 122 20.53 -22.34 -11.52
N VAL A 123 19.24 -22.32 -11.23
CA VAL A 123 18.55 -21.24 -10.55
C VAL A 123 17.73 -21.81 -9.39
N ASP A 124 17.75 -21.11 -8.25
CA ASP A 124 16.94 -21.46 -7.08
C ASP A 124 15.54 -20.85 -7.19
N LEU A 125 14.59 -21.69 -7.61
CA LEU A 125 13.18 -21.33 -7.78
C LEU A 125 12.28 -21.89 -6.68
N SER A 126 12.87 -22.25 -5.53
CA SER A 126 12.14 -22.84 -4.42
C SER A 126 11.14 -21.87 -3.74
N ASP A 127 11.14 -20.58 -4.09
CA ASP A 127 10.08 -19.62 -3.72
C ASP A 127 8.95 -19.67 -4.76
N ASN A 128 7.89 -20.41 -4.44
CA ASN A 128 6.76 -20.64 -5.34
C ASN A 128 6.09 -19.33 -5.80
N GLU A 129 6.00 -18.32 -4.93
CA GLU A 129 5.36 -17.04 -5.29
C GLU A 129 6.18 -16.29 -6.35
N TRP A 130 7.50 -16.27 -6.20
CA TRP A 130 8.41 -15.68 -7.18
C TRP A 130 8.38 -16.45 -8.50
N GLU A 131 8.38 -17.78 -8.45
CA GLU A 131 8.27 -18.60 -9.65
C GLU A 131 6.96 -18.34 -10.41
N HIS A 132 5.83 -18.36 -9.72
CA HIS A 132 4.55 -18.04 -10.33
C HIS A 132 4.55 -16.62 -10.91
N PHE A 133 5.04 -15.62 -10.16
CA PHE A 133 5.17 -14.26 -10.65
C PHE A 133 6.04 -14.18 -11.91
N ARG A 134 7.21 -14.83 -11.93
CA ARG A 134 8.13 -14.86 -13.09
C ARG A 134 7.44 -15.41 -14.33
N ASN A 135 6.61 -16.44 -14.19
CA ASN A 135 5.89 -17.04 -15.30
C ASN A 135 4.72 -16.17 -15.79
N THR A 136 4.17 -15.30 -14.94
CA THR A 136 3.03 -14.44 -15.27
C THR A 136 3.42 -13.01 -15.66
N VAL A 137 4.59 -12.50 -15.25
CA VAL A 137 4.94 -11.07 -15.32
C VAL A 137 4.86 -10.48 -16.73
N SER A 138 5.19 -11.23 -17.77
CA SER A 138 5.10 -10.78 -19.17
C SER A 138 3.64 -10.50 -19.57
N HIS A 139 2.72 -11.40 -19.22
CA HIS A 139 1.28 -11.26 -19.45
C HIS A 139 0.72 -10.08 -18.63
N MET A 140 1.12 -9.95 -17.36
CA MET A 140 0.72 -8.81 -16.53
C MET A 140 1.18 -7.47 -17.12
N ILE A 141 2.43 -7.38 -17.59
CA ILE A 141 2.96 -6.16 -18.20
C ILE A 141 2.16 -5.80 -19.45
N LEU A 142 1.79 -6.79 -20.28
CA LEU A 142 0.98 -6.57 -21.47
C LEU A 142 -0.40 -6.01 -21.11
N ASP A 143 -1.14 -6.68 -20.22
CA ASP A 143 -2.48 -6.25 -19.83
C ASP A 143 -2.50 -4.92 -19.09
N TYR A 144 -1.52 -4.68 -18.22
CA TYR A 144 -1.37 -3.40 -17.53
C TYR A 144 -0.99 -2.27 -18.50
N SER A 145 -0.17 -2.55 -19.52
CA SER A 145 0.16 -1.57 -20.56
C SER A 145 -1.07 -1.21 -21.40
N LEU A 146 -1.84 -2.22 -21.83
CA LEU A 146 -3.10 -2.01 -22.54
C LEU A 146 -4.09 -1.22 -21.68
N HIS A 147 -4.17 -1.53 -20.38
CA HIS A 147 -4.98 -0.76 -19.42
C HIS A 147 -4.55 0.69 -19.36
N SER A 148 -3.27 0.99 -19.15
CA SER A 148 -2.78 2.36 -19.03
C SER A 148 -2.91 3.16 -20.33
N ILE A 149 -2.70 2.53 -21.48
CA ILE A 149 -2.94 3.16 -22.80
C ILE A 149 -4.42 3.51 -22.93
N MET A 150 -5.31 2.54 -22.68
CA MET A 150 -6.76 2.77 -22.69
C MET A 150 -7.15 3.88 -21.70
N TYR A 151 -6.63 3.84 -20.48
CA TYR A 151 -6.91 4.81 -19.42
C TYR A 151 -6.51 6.23 -19.84
N PHE A 152 -5.32 6.37 -20.42
CA PHE A 152 -4.84 7.62 -20.99
C PHE A 152 -5.74 8.15 -22.12
N LEU A 153 -6.05 7.30 -23.11
CA LEU A 153 -6.87 7.68 -24.26
C LEU A 153 -8.29 8.07 -23.85
N VAL A 154 -8.92 7.30 -22.96
CA VAL A 154 -10.29 7.55 -22.50
C VAL A 154 -10.37 8.85 -21.71
N ILE A 155 -9.44 9.12 -20.80
CA ILE A 155 -9.45 10.38 -20.05
C ILE A 155 -9.17 11.58 -20.96
N ARG A 156 -8.35 11.42 -22.00
CA ARG A 156 -7.95 12.52 -22.87
C ARG A 156 -9.01 12.88 -23.91
N PHE A 157 -9.69 11.87 -24.48
CA PHE A 157 -10.48 12.05 -25.70
C PHE A 157 -11.98 11.74 -25.53
N VAL A 158 -12.40 11.11 -24.44
CA VAL A 158 -13.82 10.75 -24.23
C VAL A 158 -14.51 11.79 -23.34
N GLU A 159 -15.75 12.13 -23.69
CA GLU A 159 -16.61 12.99 -22.88
C GLU A 159 -16.81 12.44 -21.46
N THR A 160 -16.80 13.34 -20.47
CA THR A 160 -16.81 13.00 -19.02
C THR A 160 -17.95 12.08 -18.58
N LYS A 161 -19.12 12.14 -19.23
CA LYS A 161 -20.27 11.26 -18.94
C LYS A 161 -20.01 9.78 -19.26
N TRP A 162 -19.17 9.49 -20.26
CA TRP A 162 -18.91 8.13 -20.73
C TRP A 162 -17.60 7.57 -20.19
N THR A 163 -16.68 8.43 -19.73
CA THR A 163 -15.35 8.06 -19.24
C THR A 163 -15.40 6.88 -18.27
N LYS A 164 -16.19 6.96 -17.19
CA LYS A 164 -16.24 5.87 -16.19
C LYS A 164 -16.76 4.55 -16.78
N ILE A 165 -17.79 4.61 -17.63
CA ILE A 165 -18.39 3.42 -18.24
C ILE A 165 -17.40 2.72 -19.17
N ILE A 166 -16.72 3.47 -20.05
CA ILE A 166 -15.73 2.90 -20.97
C ILE A 166 -14.54 2.32 -20.18
N LEU A 167 -14.07 3.02 -19.14
CA LEU A 167 -13.02 2.49 -18.27
C LEU A 167 -13.43 1.19 -17.57
N ILE A 168 -14.66 1.11 -17.05
CA ILE A 168 -15.19 -0.11 -16.42
C ILE A 168 -15.22 -1.25 -17.43
N SER A 169 -15.82 -1.03 -18.60
CA SER A 169 -15.97 -2.06 -19.63
C SER A 169 -14.62 -2.57 -20.14
N GLY A 170 -13.71 -1.66 -20.49
CA GLY A 170 -12.40 -2.08 -20.99
C GLY A 170 -11.52 -2.72 -19.92
N ALA A 171 -11.57 -2.23 -18.68
CA ALA A 171 -10.86 -2.87 -17.57
C ALA A 171 -11.42 -4.26 -17.24
N LEU A 172 -12.74 -4.46 -17.36
CA LEU A 172 -13.37 -5.77 -17.18
C LEU A 172 -12.90 -6.77 -18.24
N LEU A 173 -12.80 -6.36 -19.51
CA LEU A 173 -12.30 -7.22 -20.59
C LEU A 173 -10.84 -7.63 -20.35
N LEU A 174 -9.99 -6.67 -19.96
CA LEU A 174 -8.59 -6.96 -19.64
C LEU A 174 -8.47 -7.84 -18.39
N GLN A 175 -9.35 -7.67 -17.40
CA GLN A 175 -9.36 -8.53 -16.22
C GLN A 175 -9.77 -9.96 -16.58
N VAL A 176 -10.74 -10.15 -17.49
CA VAL A 176 -11.11 -11.48 -18.01
C VAL A 176 -9.95 -12.12 -18.79
N HIS A 177 -9.21 -11.34 -19.58
CA HIS A 177 -8.03 -11.82 -20.32
C HIS A 177 -6.89 -12.23 -19.38
N LEU A 178 -6.65 -11.44 -18.32
CA LEU A 178 -5.58 -11.68 -17.35
C LEU A 178 -5.86 -12.87 -16.41
N THR A 179 -7.13 -13.14 -16.14
CA THR A 179 -7.57 -14.26 -15.30
C THR A 179 -8.42 -15.24 -16.11
N SER A 180 -9.73 -15.24 -15.89
CA SER A 180 -10.70 -16.04 -16.62
C SER A 180 -12.09 -15.42 -16.46
N LEU A 181 -12.99 -15.75 -17.38
CA LEU A 181 -14.39 -15.34 -17.28
C LEU A 181 -15.04 -15.89 -16.00
N THR A 182 -14.70 -17.13 -15.62
CA THR A 182 -15.20 -17.78 -14.41
C THR A 182 -14.79 -17.01 -13.15
N CYS A 183 -13.50 -16.65 -13.05
CA CYS A 183 -12.98 -15.88 -11.93
C CYS A 183 -13.68 -14.54 -11.76
N VAL A 184 -13.77 -13.76 -12.84
CA VAL A 184 -14.45 -12.46 -12.84
C VAL A 184 -15.92 -12.61 -12.49
N SER A 185 -16.61 -13.59 -13.06
CA SER A 185 -18.04 -13.82 -12.81
C SER A 185 -18.33 -14.16 -11.34
N ILE A 186 -17.53 -15.05 -10.74
CA ILE A 186 -17.66 -15.42 -9.34
C ILE A 186 -17.40 -14.22 -8.45
N LEU A 187 -16.32 -13.46 -8.70
CA LEU A 187 -15.97 -12.30 -7.89
C LEU A 187 -17.04 -11.22 -7.96
N PHE A 188 -17.62 -10.97 -9.14
CA PHE A 188 -18.70 -10.00 -9.31
C PHE A 188 -20.01 -10.47 -8.65
N ALA A 189 -20.37 -11.74 -8.79
CA ALA A 189 -21.54 -12.29 -8.09
C ALA A 189 -21.37 -12.16 -6.57
N PHE A 190 -20.19 -12.49 -6.06
CA PHE A 190 -19.84 -12.32 -4.66
C PHE A 190 -19.90 -10.84 -4.23
N ALA A 191 -19.35 -9.92 -5.04
CA ALA A 191 -19.42 -8.48 -4.79
C ALA A 191 -20.86 -7.97 -4.67
N VAL A 192 -21.75 -8.41 -5.59
CA VAL A 192 -23.17 -8.05 -5.58
C VAL A 192 -23.84 -8.56 -4.30
N ILE A 193 -23.62 -9.82 -3.92
CA ILE A 193 -24.21 -10.41 -2.72
C ILE A 193 -23.77 -9.66 -1.46
N VAL A 194 -22.45 -9.52 -1.25
CA VAL A 194 -21.90 -8.90 -0.04
C VAL A 194 -22.31 -7.45 0.06
N THR A 195 -22.21 -6.70 -1.05
CA THR A 195 -22.58 -5.27 -1.10
C THR A 195 -24.07 -5.09 -0.82
N SER A 196 -24.93 -5.89 -1.43
CA SER A 196 -26.39 -5.78 -1.24
C SER A 196 -26.78 -6.09 0.20
N LEU A 197 -26.26 -7.17 0.77
CA LEU A 197 -26.50 -7.53 2.17
C LEU A 197 -25.98 -6.45 3.12
N SER A 198 -24.83 -5.85 2.83
CA SER A 198 -24.26 -4.77 3.63
C SER A 198 -25.10 -3.48 3.57
N ILE A 199 -25.65 -3.14 2.39
CA ILE A 199 -26.52 -1.97 2.22
C ILE A 199 -27.86 -2.16 2.96
N VAL A 200 -28.43 -3.37 2.93
CA VAL A 200 -29.71 -3.68 3.59
C VAL A 200 -29.54 -3.75 5.10
N THR A 201 -28.55 -4.51 5.58
CA THR A 201 -28.37 -4.74 7.03
C THR A 201 -27.67 -3.59 7.74
N ARG A 202 -26.81 -2.84 7.03
CA ARG A 202 -25.90 -1.81 7.58
C ARG A 202 -25.08 -2.30 8.77
N ASN A 203 -24.83 -3.61 8.83
CA ASN A 203 -24.06 -4.26 9.88
C ASN A 203 -22.66 -4.60 9.35
N ILE A 204 -21.63 -4.07 10.01
CA ILE A 204 -20.23 -4.30 9.62
C ILE A 204 -19.81 -5.77 9.77
N ALA A 205 -20.48 -6.56 10.61
CA ALA A 205 -20.16 -7.98 10.79
C ALA A 205 -20.44 -8.81 9.53
N VAL A 206 -21.46 -8.44 8.75
CA VAL A 206 -21.88 -9.16 7.53
C VAL A 206 -20.75 -9.24 6.50
N PRO A 207 -20.18 -8.12 6.01
CA PRO A 207 -19.10 -8.19 5.04
C PRO A 207 -17.82 -8.83 5.62
N TRP A 208 -17.53 -8.63 6.91
CA TRP A 208 -16.39 -9.31 7.56
C TRP A 208 -16.52 -10.83 7.51
N ILE A 209 -17.65 -11.38 7.96
CA ILE A 209 -17.89 -12.82 7.99
C ILE A 209 -17.84 -13.39 6.56
N LEU A 210 -18.51 -12.75 5.61
CA LEU A 210 -18.57 -13.25 4.23
C LEU A 210 -17.19 -13.20 3.55
N CYS A 211 -16.47 -12.08 3.65
CA CYS A 211 -15.16 -11.94 3.00
C CYS A 211 -14.08 -12.80 3.67
N ILE A 212 -14.06 -12.93 5.00
CA ILE A 212 -13.14 -13.86 5.69
C ILE A 212 -13.47 -15.31 5.28
N SER A 213 -14.75 -15.70 5.28
CA SER A 213 -15.15 -17.05 4.87
C SER A 213 -14.73 -17.33 3.43
N PHE A 214 -14.93 -16.38 2.52
CA PHE A 214 -14.50 -16.49 1.13
C PHE A 214 -12.99 -16.71 1.01
N VAL A 215 -12.17 -15.90 1.70
CA VAL A 215 -10.71 -16.04 1.65
C VAL A 215 -10.24 -17.38 2.26
N LEU A 216 -10.80 -17.79 3.39
CA LEU A 216 -10.44 -19.05 4.06
C LEU A 216 -10.86 -20.30 3.29
N LYS A 217 -11.93 -20.22 2.50
CA LYS A 217 -12.50 -21.34 1.74
C LYS A 217 -12.23 -21.28 0.24
N ALA A 218 -11.52 -20.25 -0.22
CA ALA A 218 -11.21 -20.06 -1.62
C ALA A 218 -10.53 -21.29 -2.24
N SER A 219 -9.47 -21.78 -1.61
CA SER A 219 -8.69 -22.94 -2.09
C SER A 219 -9.48 -24.23 -2.20
N ASP A 220 -10.52 -24.40 -1.38
CA ASP A 220 -11.28 -25.65 -1.28
C ASP A 220 -12.42 -25.70 -2.31
N TYR A 221 -13.01 -24.55 -2.67
CA TYR A 221 -14.26 -24.49 -3.42
C TYR A 221 -14.21 -23.69 -4.72
N LEU A 222 -13.24 -22.79 -4.90
CA LEU A 222 -13.18 -21.99 -6.11
C LEU A 222 -12.57 -22.80 -7.26
N PRO A 223 -13.14 -22.72 -8.47
CA PRO A 223 -12.62 -23.40 -9.64
C PRO A 223 -11.40 -22.65 -10.18
N PHE A 224 -10.24 -22.93 -9.62
CA PHE A 224 -8.98 -22.39 -10.13
C PHE A 224 -8.61 -23.04 -11.46
N THR A 225 -8.19 -22.22 -12.41
CA THR A 225 -7.58 -22.67 -13.64
C THR A 225 -6.20 -23.25 -13.32
N MET A 226 -5.92 -24.47 -13.76
CA MET A 226 -4.66 -25.18 -13.45
C MET A 226 -3.48 -24.77 -14.36
N ASP A 227 -3.69 -23.79 -15.24
CA ASP A 227 -2.60 -23.13 -15.94
C ASP A 227 -1.84 -22.22 -14.97
N GLY A 228 -0.53 -22.41 -14.84
CA GLY A 228 0.30 -21.75 -13.84
C GLY A 228 0.24 -20.22 -13.87
N HIS A 229 0.14 -19.60 -15.06
CA HIS A 229 0.09 -18.13 -15.13
C HIS A 229 -1.28 -17.57 -14.72
N ILE A 230 -2.36 -18.23 -15.15
CA ILE A 230 -3.74 -17.86 -14.81
C ILE A 230 -4.04 -18.14 -13.34
N TYR A 231 -3.59 -19.29 -12.82
CA TYR A 231 -3.76 -19.68 -11.42
C TYR A 231 -3.30 -18.58 -10.46
N TYR A 232 -2.09 -18.06 -10.68
CA TYR A 232 -1.51 -17.00 -9.85
C TYR A 232 -2.33 -15.71 -9.90
N CYS A 233 -2.78 -15.31 -11.09
CA CYS A 233 -3.65 -14.16 -11.27
C CYS A 233 -4.99 -14.35 -10.53
N GLU A 234 -5.64 -15.50 -10.71
CA GLU A 234 -6.93 -15.82 -10.08
C GLU A 234 -6.82 -15.82 -8.55
N PHE A 235 -5.77 -16.46 -8.01
CA PHE A 235 -5.51 -16.48 -6.56
C PHE A 235 -5.42 -15.06 -5.99
N ASN A 236 -4.62 -14.20 -6.62
CA ASN A 236 -4.47 -12.82 -6.16
C ASN A 236 -5.75 -12.01 -6.37
N VAL A 237 -6.43 -12.14 -7.51
CA VAL A 237 -7.68 -11.42 -7.79
C VAL A 237 -8.80 -11.82 -6.83
N TYR A 238 -8.90 -13.08 -6.43
CA TYR A 238 -9.84 -13.51 -5.39
C TYR A 238 -9.50 -12.93 -4.02
N LEU A 239 -8.24 -13.05 -3.58
CA LEU A 239 -7.80 -12.58 -2.27
C LEU A 239 -7.97 -11.06 -2.13
N TYR A 240 -7.39 -10.29 -3.04
CA TYR A 240 -7.43 -8.83 -2.97
C TYR A 240 -8.77 -8.27 -3.46
N GLY A 241 -9.48 -8.97 -4.36
CA GLY A 241 -10.86 -8.68 -4.70
C GLY A 241 -11.79 -8.77 -3.49
N ALA A 242 -11.66 -9.82 -2.66
CA ALA A 242 -12.43 -9.93 -1.42
C ALA A 242 -12.12 -8.79 -0.45
N ILE A 243 -10.86 -8.36 -0.34
CA ILE A 243 -10.47 -7.18 0.45
C ILE A 243 -11.11 -5.90 -0.10
N LYS A 244 -11.18 -5.72 -1.42
CA LYS A 244 -11.84 -4.55 -2.04
C LYS A 244 -13.35 -4.56 -1.78
N ILE A 245 -14.00 -5.70 -1.96
CA ILE A 245 -15.44 -5.88 -1.67
C ILE A 245 -15.74 -5.56 -0.20
N LEU A 246 -14.90 -6.06 0.71
CA LEU A 246 -14.98 -5.75 2.13
C LEU A 246 -14.85 -4.24 2.39
N ASN A 247 -13.81 -3.60 1.83
CA ASN A 247 -13.58 -2.15 2.01
C ASN A 247 -14.77 -1.31 1.54
N PHE A 248 -15.31 -1.58 0.35
CA PHE A 248 -16.47 -0.86 -0.16
C PHE A 248 -17.72 -1.11 0.69
N SER A 249 -17.93 -2.35 1.11
CA SER A 249 -19.08 -2.72 1.95
C SER A 249 -19.02 -2.05 3.33
N LEU A 250 -17.83 -1.96 3.93
CA LEU A 250 -17.61 -1.23 5.18
C LEU A 250 -17.86 0.27 5.00
N TYR A 251 -17.40 0.86 3.89
CA TYR A 251 -17.69 2.24 3.55
C TYR A 251 -19.20 2.51 3.46
N MET A 252 -19.97 1.61 2.84
CA MET A 252 -21.43 1.72 2.80
C MET A 252 -22.07 1.55 4.18
N CYS A 253 -21.58 0.65 5.03
CA CYS A 253 -22.10 0.52 6.39
C CYS A 253 -21.86 1.78 7.24
N GLN A 254 -20.73 2.47 7.03
CA GLN A 254 -20.35 3.67 7.77
C GLN A 254 -21.04 4.95 7.27
N ASN A 255 -21.24 5.08 5.96
CA ASN A 255 -21.87 6.24 5.31
C ASN A 255 -23.35 5.95 5.00
N LYS A 256 -24.21 6.02 6.03
CA LYS A 256 -25.63 5.63 5.93
C LYS A 256 -26.46 6.57 5.04
N ASP A 257 -26.04 7.82 4.93
CA ASP A 257 -26.62 8.88 4.10
C ASP A 257 -26.39 8.66 2.60
N LYS A 258 -25.30 8.00 2.22
CA LYS A 258 -24.95 7.75 0.82
C LYS A 258 -25.80 6.62 0.23
N LYS A 259 -26.39 6.88 -0.94
CA LYS A 259 -27.15 5.88 -1.71
C LYS A 259 -26.23 5.22 -2.72
N TYR A 260 -26.39 3.91 -2.90
CA TYR A 260 -25.59 3.15 -3.86
C TYR A 260 -25.71 3.68 -5.30
N LYS A 261 -26.90 4.17 -5.68
CA LYS A 261 -27.15 4.74 -7.01
C LYS A 261 -26.23 5.91 -7.36
N ASP A 262 -25.68 6.61 -6.36
CA ASP A 262 -24.86 7.80 -6.58
C ASP A 262 -23.38 7.44 -6.77
N ILE A 263 -22.96 6.23 -6.37
CA ILE A 263 -21.55 5.82 -6.33
C ILE A 263 -21.26 4.47 -7.03
N TRP A 264 -22.26 3.84 -7.67
CA TRP A 264 -22.09 2.52 -8.27
C TRP A 264 -21.00 2.50 -9.35
N GLN A 265 -20.82 3.57 -10.12
CA GLN A 265 -19.75 3.67 -11.12
C GLN A 265 -18.38 3.68 -10.45
N ASP A 266 -18.25 4.38 -9.32
CA ASP A 266 -17.01 4.43 -8.56
C ASP A 266 -16.71 3.08 -7.92
N HIS A 267 -17.73 2.36 -7.44
CA HIS A 267 -17.60 1.00 -6.93
C HIS A 267 -17.13 0.02 -8.01
N LEU A 268 -17.78 0.01 -9.17
CA LEU A 268 -17.41 -0.88 -10.26
C LEU A 268 -16.01 -0.59 -10.78
N LEU A 269 -15.67 0.70 -10.96
CA LEU A 269 -14.33 1.08 -11.38
C LEU A 269 -13.28 0.74 -10.31
N TYR A 270 -13.62 0.88 -9.03
CA TYR A 270 -12.74 0.41 -7.94
C TYR A 270 -12.48 -1.08 -8.07
N LEU A 271 -13.51 -1.91 -8.27
CA LEU A 271 -13.37 -3.36 -8.44
C LEU A 271 -12.54 -3.74 -9.68
N THR A 272 -12.77 -3.09 -10.82
CA THR A 272 -12.13 -3.44 -12.10
C THR A 272 -10.79 -2.75 -12.37
N TYR A 273 -10.42 -1.71 -11.61
CA TYR A 273 -9.17 -0.99 -11.83
C TYR A 273 -7.96 -1.93 -11.70
N LEU A 274 -7.33 -2.20 -12.84
CA LEU A 274 -6.44 -3.35 -13.04
C LEU A 274 -5.14 -3.25 -12.24
N PRO A 275 -4.48 -2.07 -12.12
CA PRO A 275 -3.29 -1.95 -11.27
C PRO A 275 -3.56 -2.24 -9.78
N TYR A 276 -4.81 -2.15 -9.31
CA TYR A 276 -5.18 -2.50 -7.92
C TYR A 276 -6.02 -3.79 -7.85
N SER A 277 -5.89 -4.70 -8.82
CA SER A 277 -6.67 -5.95 -8.83
C SER A 277 -6.01 -7.10 -8.05
N MET A 278 -4.68 -7.08 -7.95
CA MET A 278 -3.86 -8.11 -7.31
C MET A 278 -3.11 -7.53 -6.12
N THR A 279 -1.81 -7.25 -6.21
CA THR A 279 -0.94 -7.16 -5.02
C THR A 279 -1.01 -5.86 -4.19
N LEU A 280 -1.85 -4.88 -4.55
CA LEU A 280 -1.94 -3.59 -3.86
C LEU A 280 -3.27 -3.40 -3.13
N ILE A 281 -3.19 -3.11 -1.82
CA ILE A 281 -4.35 -2.75 -1.01
C ILE A 281 -4.50 -1.22 -0.98
N VAL A 282 -5.57 -0.72 -1.58
CA VAL A 282 -5.98 0.69 -1.54
C VAL A 282 -7.40 0.76 -1.00
N LEU A 283 -7.63 1.57 0.02
CA LEU A 283 -8.96 1.77 0.61
C LEU A 283 -9.88 2.45 -0.40
N PHE A 284 -11.19 2.20 -0.31
CA PHE A 284 -12.16 2.78 -1.25
C PHE A 284 -12.16 4.32 -1.21
N ASP A 285 -12.05 4.92 -0.02
CA ASP A 285 -11.96 6.38 0.13
C ASP A 285 -10.73 6.96 -0.56
N ASP A 286 -9.56 6.34 -0.35
CA ASP A 286 -8.30 6.74 -0.98
C ASP A 286 -8.40 6.62 -2.51
N PHE A 287 -9.01 5.55 -3.02
CA PHE A 287 -9.24 5.36 -4.45
C PHE A 287 -10.18 6.42 -5.03
N LEU A 288 -11.30 6.68 -4.36
CA LEU A 288 -12.30 7.66 -4.80
C LEU A 288 -11.70 9.07 -4.89
N MET A 289 -10.91 9.47 -3.89
CA MET A 289 -10.19 10.75 -3.90
C MET A 289 -9.21 10.85 -5.07
N GLN A 290 -8.44 9.80 -5.33
CA GLN A 290 -7.48 9.77 -6.44
C GLN A 290 -8.18 9.85 -7.79
N LEU A 291 -9.27 9.10 -7.97
CA LEU A 291 -10.07 9.08 -9.18
C LEU A 291 -10.71 10.44 -9.44
N GLN A 292 -11.34 11.05 -8.44
CA GLN A 292 -11.96 12.37 -8.58
C GLN A 292 -10.93 13.43 -8.97
N ARG A 293 -9.77 13.44 -8.31
CA ARG A 293 -8.66 14.34 -8.67
C ARG A 293 -8.22 14.11 -10.12
N ARG A 294 -8.16 12.86 -10.56
CA ARG A 294 -7.73 12.52 -11.92
C ARG A 294 -8.75 12.96 -12.98
N LEU A 295 -10.03 12.78 -12.72
CA LEU A 295 -11.12 13.15 -13.63
C LEU A 295 -11.43 14.65 -13.65
N ALA A 296 -11.17 15.38 -12.55
CA ALA A 296 -11.42 16.81 -12.45
C ALA A 296 -10.43 17.67 -13.24
N SER A 297 -9.27 17.14 -13.64
CA SER A 297 -8.27 17.88 -14.40
C SER A 297 -7.67 17.04 -15.54
N PRO A 298 -8.46 16.72 -16.58
CA PRO A 298 -8.01 15.85 -17.69
C PRO A 298 -6.81 16.44 -18.45
N ASP A 299 -6.80 17.76 -18.65
CA ASP A 299 -5.75 18.48 -19.38
C ASP A 299 -4.43 18.62 -18.62
N SER A 300 -4.45 18.42 -17.30
CA SER A 300 -3.25 18.51 -16.45
C SER A 300 -2.46 17.20 -16.39
N TYR A 301 -2.59 16.31 -17.38
CA TYR A 301 -1.86 15.03 -17.40
C TYR A 301 -0.36 15.21 -17.12
N ASN A 302 0.29 16.15 -17.82
CA ASN A 302 1.72 16.44 -17.65
C ASN A 302 2.08 17.02 -16.26
N ASN A 303 1.12 17.65 -15.58
CA ASN A 303 1.32 18.16 -14.22
C ASN A 303 1.06 17.08 -13.16
N LEU A 304 0.16 16.13 -13.44
CA LEU A 304 -0.25 15.05 -12.52
C LEU A 304 0.68 13.83 -12.58
N VAL A 305 1.17 13.50 -13.78
CA VAL A 305 2.10 12.38 -14.00
C VAL A 305 3.52 12.93 -14.13
N ASN A 306 4.34 12.66 -13.12
CA ASN A 306 5.76 12.96 -13.18
C ASN A 306 6.50 11.89 -14.00
N LEU A 307 6.43 11.99 -15.34
CA LEU A 307 7.00 10.98 -16.24
C LEU A 307 8.48 10.69 -15.98
N ARG A 308 9.28 11.71 -15.61
CA ARG A 308 10.70 11.54 -15.30
C ARG A 308 10.90 10.66 -14.06
N TRP A 309 10.09 10.89 -13.02
CA TRP A 309 10.12 10.07 -11.82
C TRP A 309 9.56 8.67 -12.09
N THR A 310 8.44 8.55 -12.82
CA THR A 310 7.83 7.26 -13.16
C THR A 310 8.77 6.40 -14.02
N ALA A 311 9.46 6.99 -15.00
CA ALA A 311 10.48 6.31 -15.80
C ALA A 311 11.67 5.85 -14.94
N TYR A 312 12.16 6.71 -14.03
CA TYR A 312 13.20 6.31 -13.08
C TYR A 312 12.74 5.17 -12.16
N PHE A 313 11.49 5.22 -11.70
CA PHE A 313 10.89 4.16 -10.89
C PHE A 313 10.81 2.84 -11.67
N GLY A 314 10.31 2.86 -12.91
CA GLY A 314 10.26 1.69 -13.80
C GLY A 314 11.65 1.10 -14.06
N ALA A 315 12.64 1.94 -14.42
CA ALA A 315 14.02 1.51 -14.62
C ALA A 315 14.61 0.85 -13.36
N ARG A 316 14.30 1.40 -12.18
CA ARG A 316 14.69 0.83 -10.90
C ARG A 316 14.04 -0.54 -10.66
N LEU A 317 12.77 -0.73 -11.00
CA LEU A 317 12.10 -2.03 -10.87
C LEU A 317 12.73 -3.09 -11.77
N ILE A 318 12.98 -2.75 -13.04
CA ILE A 318 13.64 -3.63 -14.01
C ILE A 318 15.02 -4.03 -13.49
N PHE A 319 15.79 -3.06 -12.98
CA PHE A 319 17.08 -3.33 -12.36
C PHE A 319 16.98 -4.32 -11.19
N TRP A 320 16.04 -4.12 -10.26
CA TRP A 320 15.90 -5.02 -9.10
C TRP A 320 15.36 -6.40 -9.47
N PHE A 321 14.51 -6.52 -10.49
CA PHE A 321 14.09 -7.80 -11.06
C PHE A 321 15.31 -8.60 -11.54
N PHE A 322 16.15 -8.00 -12.38
CA PHE A 322 17.34 -8.68 -12.91
C PHE A 322 18.41 -8.94 -11.83
N VAL A 323 18.54 -8.07 -10.83
CA VAL A 323 19.44 -8.33 -9.69
C VAL A 323 18.96 -9.54 -8.89
N LEU A 324 17.65 -9.66 -8.64
CA LEU A 324 17.10 -10.82 -7.94
C LEU A 324 17.33 -12.09 -8.77
N GLU A 325 16.94 -12.09 -10.04
CA GLU A 325 17.19 -13.21 -10.96
C GLU A 325 18.67 -13.61 -10.97
N PHE A 326 19.58 -12.63 -11.12
CA PHE A 326 21.01 -12.89 -11.09
C PHE A 326 21.46 -13.56 -9.78
N ILE A 327 21.04 -13.05 -8.62
CA ILE A 327 21.43 -13.63 -7.33
C ILE A 327 20.97 -15.08 -7.19
N LEU A 328 19.76 -15.40 -7.67
CA LEU A 328 19.20 -16.76 -7.61
C LEU A 328 20.01 -17.80 -8.42
N HIS A 329 20.85 -17.37 -9.37
CA HIS A 329 21.75 -18.27 -10.10
C HIS A 329 22.99 -18.68 -9.28
N PHE A 330 23.33 -17.92 -8.23
CA PHE A 330 24.55 -18.13 -7.45
C PHE A 330 24.30 -18.50 -5.99
N ILE A 331 23.23 -17.98 -5.39
CA ILE A 331 22.94 -18.11 -3.96
C ILE A 331 21.59 -18.79 -3.77
N TYR A 332 21.62 -20.04 -3.31
CA TYR A 332 20.45 -20.92 -3.24
C TYR A 332 19.90 -21.00 -1.81
N VAL A 333 19.43 -19.87 -1.29
CA VAL A 333 18.94 -19.78 0.09
C VAL A 333 17.45 -20.12 0.22
N HIS A 334 16.66 -20.02 -0.85
CA HIS A 334 15.26 -20.43 -0.80
C HIS A 334 15.16 -21.95 -0.73
N SER A 335 16.03 -22.67 -1.46
CA SER A 335 16.14 -24.13 -1.34
C SER A 335 16.57 -24.55 0.07
N ILE A 336 17.48 -23.80 0.72
CA ILE A 336 17.85 -24.04 2.12
C ILE A 336 16.65 -23.78 3.05
N PHE A 337 15.89 -22.72 2.81
CA PHE A 337 14.71 -22.37 3.61
C PHE A 337 13.61 -23.43 3.50
N SER A 338 13.38 -23.98 2.31
CA SER A 338 12.43 -25.07 2.05
C SER A 338 12.95 -26.44 2.53
N SER A 339 14.16 -26.50 3.10
CA SER A 339 14.74 -27.75 3.56
C SER A 339 14.14 -28.29 4.85
N PRO A 340 14.12 -29.63 5.04
CA PRO A 340 13.84 -30.21 6.34
C PRO A 340 14.78 -29.65 7.42
N PHE A 341 14.26 -29.57 8.65
CA PHE A 341 15.01 -29.07 9.81
C PHE A 341 16.38 -29.75 10.00
N ALA A 342 16.50 -31.03 9.66
CA ALA A 342 17.75 -31.78 9.74
C ALA A 342 18.87 -31.25 8.83
N VAL A 343 18.54 -30.59 7.71
CA VAL A 343 19.51 -29.93 6.83
C VAL A 343 19.89 -28.57 7.40
N ILE A 344 18.89 -27.80 7.87
CA ILE A 344 19.09 -26.47 8.47
C ILE A 344 19.97 -26.57 9.74
N HIS A 345 19.80 -27.62 10.55
CA HIS A 345 20.58 -27.82 11.78
C HIS A 345 22.07 -28.13 11.54
N ARG A 346 22.48 -28.37 10.30
CA ARG A 346 23.90 -28.52 9.92
C ARG A 346 24.64 -27.19 9.81
N LEU A 347 23.90 -26.08 9.75
CA LEU A 347 24.47 -24.73 9.68
C LEU A 347 25.07 -24.33 11.03
N GLY A 348 26.30 -23.82 10.99
CA GLY A 348 26.87 -23.14 12.15
C GLY A 348 26.08 -21.87 12.50
N PRO A 349 26.22 -21.32 13.74
CA PRO A 349 25.48 -20.13 14.15
C PRO A 349 25.65 -18.92 13.21
N TYR A 350 26.88 -18.66 12.76
CA TYR A 350 27.17 -17.57 11.81
C TYR A 350 26.57 -17.82 10.42
N GLU A 351 26.56 -19.08 9.97
CA GLU A 351 25.97 -19.48 8.69
C GLU A 351 24.45 -19.32 8.74
N THR A 352 23.82 -19.72 9.83
CA THR A 352 22.38 -19.53 10.06
C THR A 352 22.01 -18.06 10.03
N CYS A 353 22.75 -17.19 10.75
CA CYS A 353 22.50 -15.75 10.70
C CYS A 353 22.71 -15.15 9.29
N ALA A 354 23.74 -15.60 8.57
CA ALA A 354 24.01 -15.14 7.21
C ALA A 354 22.91 -15.56 6.23
N VAL A 355 22.53 -16.83 6.25
CA VAL A 355 21.45 -17.38 5.41
C VAL A 355 20.13 -16.68 5.73
N ALA A 356 19.77 -16.52 7.00
CA ALA A 356 18.56 -15.81 7.41
C ALA A 356 18.56 -14.34 6.95
N TYR A 357 19.71 -13.66 7.04
CA TYR A 357 19.86 -12.29 6.53
C TYR A 357 19.60 -12.22 5.02
N VAL A 358 20.21 -13.12 4.24
CA VAL A 358 20.06 -13.13 2.78
C VAL A 358 18.64 -13.49 2.36
N ILE A 359 18.00 -14.49 3.00
CA ILE A 359 16.57 -14.81 2.79
C ILE A 359 15.72 -13.56 3.00
N GLY A 360 15.95 -12.83 4.10
CA GLY A 360 15.26 -11.57 4.35
C GLY A 360 15.48 -10.53 3.24
N GLN A 361 16.70 -10.40 2.72
CA GLN A 361 16.97 -9.46 1.62
C GLN A 361 16.27 -9.87 0.33
N LEU A 362 16.28 -11.16 -0.02
CA LEU A 362 15.59 -11.65 -1.22
C LEU A 362 14.08 -11.50 -1.09
N PHE A 363 13.53 -11.78 0.10
CA PHE A 363 12.14 -11.49 0.43
C PHE A 363 11.80 -10.01 0.24
N HIS A 364 12.65 -9.09 0.71
CA HIS A 364 12.46 -7.65 0.49
C HIS A 364 12.49 -7.29 -1.01
N LEU A 365 13.50 -7.77 -1.75
CA LEU A 365 13.63 -7.49 -3.18
C LEU A 365 12.45 -8.04 -4.00
N LYS A 366 11.96 -9.24 -3.66
CA LYS A 366 10.75 -9.83 -4.23
C LYS A 366 9.58 -8.85 -4.13
N TYR A 367 9.26 -8.35 -2.94
CA TYR A 367 8.13 -7.41 -2.76
C TYR A 367 8.39 -6.00 -3.31
N VAL A 368 9.65 -5.57 -3.47
CA VAL A 368 9.94 -4.35 -4.23
C VAL A 368 9.43 -4.47 -5.66
N VAL A 369 9.58 -5.65 -6.27
CA VAL A 369 9.13 -5.92 -7.64
C VAL A 369 7.63 -6.22 -7.68
N LEU A 370 7.14 -7.17 -6.87
CA LEU A 370 5.72 -7.60 -6.88
C LEU A 370 4.74 -6.45 -6.59
N PHE A 371 5.06 -5.57 -5.64
CA PHE A 371 4.24 -4.37 -5.38
C PHE A 371 4.57 -3.23 -6.35
N GLY A 372 5.83 -3.18 -6.81
CA GLY A 372 6.31 -2.15 -7.71
C GLY A 372 5.66 -2.19 -9.09
N THR A 373 5.49 -3.38 -9.66
CA THR A 373 4.93 -3.56 -11.01
C THR A 373 3.55 -2.91 -11.16
N PRO A 374 2.51 -3.28 -10.38
CA PRO A 374 1.23 -2.58 -10.43
C PRO A 374 1.32 -1.11 -10.03
N ALA A 375 2.19 -0.76 -9.07
CA ALA A 375 2.36 0.64 -8.68
C ALA A 375 2.88 1.50 -9.85
N PHE A 376 3.79 0.98 -10.67
CA PHE A 376 4.31 1.69 -11.84
C PHE A 376 3.18 2.08 -12.81
N PHE A 377 2.28 1.15 -13.14
CA PHE A 377 1.13 1.45 -14.01
C PHE A 377 0.13 2.38 -13.36
N ALA A 378 -0.11 2.26 -12.05
CA ALA A 378 -0.91 3.24 -11.33
C ALA A 378 -0.31 4.66 -11.37
N TYR A 379 1.02 4.80 -11.33
CA TYR A 379 1.67 6.09 -11.52
C TYR A 379 1.56 6.61 -12.97
N LEU A 380 1.58 5.73 -13.98
CA LEU A 380 1.33 6.11 -15.38
C LEU A 380 -0.09 6.64 -15.59
N ASP A 381 -1.05 6.07 -14.87
CA ASP A 381 -2.46 6.48 -14.89
C ASP A 381 -2.71 7.79 -14.12
N GLY A 382 -1.73 8.27 -13.35
CA GLY A 382 -1.83 9.46 -12.50
C GLY A 382 -2.49 9.22 -11.14
N MET A 383 -2.57 7.96 -10.73
CA MET A 383 -3.02 7.53 -9.41
C MET A 383 -1.86 7.55 -8.40
N LEU A 384 -2.18 7.31 -7.12
CA LEU A 384 -1.22 7.32 -6.00
C LEU A 384 -1.23 5.96 -5.29
N PRO A 385 -0.53 4.95 -5.82
CA PRO A 385 -0.38 3.68 -5.13
C PRO A 385 0.36 3.86 -3.78
N PRO A 386 0.18 2.91 -2.84
CA PRO A 386 1.03 2.82 -1.65
C PRO A 386 2.51 2.74 -2.05
N PRO A 387 3.43 3.35 -1.27
CA PRO A 387 4.85 3.30 -1.59
C PRO A 387 5.40 1.87 -1.41
N PRO A 388 6.47 1.51 -2.15
CA PRO A 388 7.11 0.19 -2.06
C PRO A 388 7.76 -0.05 -0.68
N PRO A 389 8.05 -1.32 -0.33
CA PRO A 389 8.61 -1.67 0.97
C PRO A 389 9.95 -0.99 1.22
N ILE A 390 10.13 -0.44 2.42
CA ILE A 390 11.43 0.06 2.85
C ILE A 390 12.42 -1.10 3.03
N CYS A 391 13.70 -0.84 2.72
CA CYS A 391 14.77 -1.81 2.93
C CYS A 391 14.77 -2.29 4.39
N ILE A 392 14.65 -3.61 4.58
CA ILE A 392 14.54 -4.23 5.89
C ILE A 392 15.78 -3.99 6.76
N SER A 393 16.97 -3.88 6.15
CA SER A 393 18.21 -3.56 6.88
C SER A 393 18.25 -2.14 7.44
N ARG A 394 17.34 -1.25 7.05
CA ARG A 394 17.21 0.12 7.58
C ARG A 394 16.18 0.22 8.71
N VAL A 395 15.55 -0.89 9.07
CA VAL A 395 14.48 -0.93 10.06
C VAL A 395 15.06 -1.28 11.43
N SER A 396 15.05 -0.31 12.35
CA SER A 396 15.53 -0.48 13.72
C SER A 396 14.43 -0.72 14.76
N ARG A 397 13.15 -0.73 14.33
CA ARG A 397 11.99 -0.94 15.21
C ARG A 397 10.92 -1.72 14.46
N TYR A 398 10.35 -2.74 15.09
CA TYR A 398 9.23 -3.50 14.52
C TYR A 398 8.02 -2.60 14.18
N SER A 399 7.74 -1.58 14.98
CA SER A 399 6.70 -0.60 14.67
C SER A 399 6.95 0.16 13.37
N ARG A 400 8.21 0.33 12.93
CA ARG A 400 8.52 0.88 11.61
C ARG A 400 8.38 -0.16 10.51
N MET A 401 8.74 -1.42 10.76
CA MET A 401 8.55 -2.54 9.83
C MET A 401 7.08 -2.64 9.42
N TRP A 402 6.18 -2.80 10.40
CA TRP A 402 4.74 -2.93 10.19
C TRP A 402 4.11 -1.77 9.42
N ARG A 403 4.64 -0.55 9.57
CA ARG A 403 4.09 0.65 8.93
C ARG A 403 4.55 0.89 7.49
N HIS A 404 5.68 0.31 7.10
CA HIS A 404 6.41 0.70 5.89
C HIS A 404 6.86 -0.47 5.02
N PHE A 405 6.65 -1.71 5.45
CA PHE A 405 6.86 -2.88 4.60
C PHE A 405 5.69 -3.00 3.62
N ASP A 406 4.49 -3.26 4.12
CA ASP A 406 3.26 -3.16 3.34
C ASP A 406 2.39 -2.02 3.89
N VAL A 407 2.44 -0.89 3.21
CA VAL A 407 1.68 0.30 3.61
C VAL A 407 0.18 0.13 3.37
N GLY A 408 -0.21 -0.63 2.35
CA GLY A 408 -1.62 -0.87 2.02
C GLY A 408 -2.28 -1.72 3.11
N LEU A 409 -1.67 -2.87 3.43
CA LEU A 409 -2.11 -3.73 4.52
C LEU A 409 -2.10 -3.00 5.87
N TYR A 410 -1.05 -2.22 6.15
CA TYR A 410 -1.00 -1.44 7.38
C TYR A 410 -2.17 -0.46 7.51
N ARG A 411 -2.49 0.30 6.45
CA ARG A 411 -3.62 1.23 6.45
C ARG A 411 -4.93 0.48 6.63
N PHE A 412 -5.11 -0.63 5.92
CA PHE A 412 -6.28 -1.49 6.08
C PHE A 412 -6.45 -1.99 7.52
N LEU A 413 -5.42 -2.60 8.11
CA LEU A 413 -5.48 -3.06 9.49
C LEU A 413 -5.74 -1.91 10.46
N ARG A 414 -5.05 -0.77 10.29
CA ARG A 414 -5.24 0.40 11.15
C ARG A 414 -6.67 0.92 11.08
N ASP A 415 -7.19 1.18 9.88
CA ASP A 415 -8.42 1.94 9.67
C ASP A 415 -9.67 1.07 9.72
N GLN A 416 -9.59 -0.19 9.28
CA GLN A 416 -10.73 -1.11 9.21
C GLN A 416 -10.78 -2.08 10.38
N VAL A 417 -9.66 -2.37 11.06
CA VAL A 417 -9.60 -3.32 12.19
C VAL A 417 -9.34 -2.61 13.51
N TYR A 418 -8.14 -2.05 13.69
CA TYR A 418 -7.71 -1.54 14.99
C TYR A 418 -8.50 -0.31 15.46
N ILE A 419 -8.62 0.74 14.66
CA ILE A 419 -9.35 1.95 15.06
C ILE A 419 -10.82 1.63 15.39
N PRO A 420 -11.57 0.88 14.56
CA PRO A 420 -12.94 0.48 14.89
C PRO A 420 -13.04 -0.34 16.17
N LEU A 421 -12.14 -1.30 16.39
CA LEU A 421 -12.10 -2.11 17.61
C LEU A 421 -11.85 -1.26 18.86
N LEU A 422 -11.05 -0.19 18.74
CA LEU A 422 -10.73 0.72 19.84
C LEU A 422 -11.85 1.72 20.17
N ARG A 423 -12.86 1.90 19.30
CA ARG A 423 -13.96 2.83 19.57
C ARG A 423 -14.83 2.29 20.72
N PRO A 424 -15.02 3.06 21.81
CA PRO A 424 -15.78 2.62 22.97
C PRO A 424 -17.28 2.71 22.68
N LYS A 425 -17.81 1.69 22.00
CA LYS A 425 -19.25 1.37 21.98
C LYS A 425 -19.47 -0.14 22.07
N LEU A 426 -18.65 -0.81 22.87
CA LEU A 426 -18.90 -2.20 23.23
C LEU A 426 -19.53 -2.21 24.63
N PRO A 427 -20.66 -2.90 24.83
CA PRO A 427 -21.09 -3.30 26.16
C PRO A 427 -19.90 -3.94 26.89
N THR A 428 -19.77 -3.70 28.19
CA THR A 428 -18.60 -4.08 29.01
C THR A 428 -18.18 -5.55 28.81
N THR A 429 -19.12 -6.45 28.54
CA THR A 429 -18.89 -7.86 28.24
C THR A 429 -18.10 -8.10 26.95
N LEU A 430 -18.39 -7.36 25.88
CA LEU A 430 -17.67 -7.44 24.61
C LEU A 430 -16.33 -6.72 24.65
N ALA A 431 -16.18 -5.71 25.52
CA ALA A 431 -14.88 -5.10 25.78
C ALA A 431 -13.94 -6.11 26.45
N ILE A 432 -14.42 -6.91 27.41
CA ILE A 432 -13.63 -7.98 28.06
C ILE A 432 -13.25 -9.06 27.04
N LEU A 433 -14.18 -9.48 26.17
CA LEU A 433 -13.90 -10.45 25.11
C LEU A 433 -12.88 -9.93 24.09
N ARG A 434 -12.92 -8.61 23.80
CA ARG A 434 -11.92 -7.92 22.96
C ARG A 434 -10.55 -7.97 23.61
N GLU A 435 -10.41 -7.61 24.89
CA GLU A 435 -9.10 -7.68 25.57
C GLU A 435 -8.53 -9.11 25.56
N LEU A 436 -9.37 -10.14 25.79
CA LEU A 436 -8.95 -11.54 25.74
C LEU A 436 -8.52 -12.01 24.33
N THR A 437 -9.23 -11.58 23.28
CA THR A 437 -8.90 -11.94 21.88
C THR A 437 -7.71 -11.15 21.34
N THR A 438 -7.50 -9.91 21.80
CA THR A 438 -6.32 -9.12 21.43
C THR A 438 -5.05 -9.67 22.12
N PHE A 439 -5.18 -10.22 23.33
CA PHE A 439 -4.10 -10.96 24.01
C PHE A 439 -3.79 -12.31 23.33
N ALA A 440 -4.79 -13.04 22.86
CA ALA A 440 -4.59 -14.31 22.15
C ALA A 440 -4.07 -14.16 20.70
N GLY A 441 -4.35 -13.02 20.06
CA GLY A 441 -3.93 -12.71 18.69
C GLY A 441 -2.54 -12.07 18.57
N CYS A 442 -1.85 -11.81 19.69
CA CYS A 442 -0.47 -11.36 19.69
C CYS A 442 0.41 -12.54 20.11
N PRO A 443 1.17 -13.18 19.20
CA PRO A 443 2.16 -14.15 19.62
C PRO A 443 3.26 -13.39 20.37
N TYR A 444 3.08 -13.26 21.68
CA TYR A 444 4.19 -13.18 22.61
C TYR A 444 4.94 -14.51 22.46
N GLN A 445 6.05 -14.48 21.74
CA GLN A 445 7.15 -15.40 22.03
C GLN A 445 8.12 -14.66 22.96
N PRO A 446 8.67 -15.37 23.96
CA PRO A 446 9.44 -14.79 25.07
C PRO A 446 10.68 -14.03 24.65
#